data_AF-A0A147BCB8-F1
#
_entry.id   AF-A0A147BCB8-F1
#
_cell.length_a   1.000
_cell.length_b   1.000
_cell.length_c   1.000
_cell.angle_alpha   90.00
_cell.angle_beta   90.00
_cell.angle_gamma   90.00
#
_symmetry.space_group_name_H-M   'P 1'
#
loop_
_entity.id
_entity.type
_entity.pdbx_description
1 polymer ?
#
loop_
_entity_poly.entity_id
_entity_poly.type
_entity_poly.pdbx_seq_one_letter_code
_entity_poly.pdbx_strand_id
1 'polypeptide(L)'
;KMGLVTTLKGVTRHVLVFKLVPRGGPLGHAREGERLSLNSLLVRKLVVLGVTIVNVDHLFLSRGNVVNLGKLAFDKYHVCRVRGIQCLAFALSKALAKLFGNSILGGCRAPFRRFRVHRCPRCGACGHWGGVCVQFAALQH
;
A
#
# COMPACT_ATOMS: atom_id res chain seq x y z
N LYS A 1 3.37 19.82 -8.71
CA LYS A 1 4.44 19.69 -7.69
C LYS A 1 4.99 18.26 -7.74
N MET A 2 6.20 18.08 -8.24
CA MET A 2 6.91 16.81 -8.43
C MET A 2 8.10 16.65 -7.45
N GLY A 3 8.27 17.62 -6.54
CA GLY A 3 9.51 17.83 -5.78
C GLY A 3 10.02 16.60 -5.05
N LEU A 4 9.15 15.84 -4.39
CA LEU A 4 9.55 14.65 -3.64
C LEU A 4 10.27 13.61 -4.52
N VAL A 5 9.74 13.28 -5.70
CA VAL A 5 10.35 12.27 -6.57
C VAL A 5 11.66 12.78 -7.14
N THR A 6 11.72 14.04 -7.56
CA THR A 6 12.95 14.64 -8.08
C THR A 6 14.05 14.64 -7.02
N THR A 7 13.72 15.02 -5.78
CA THR A 7 14.65 14.93 -4.64
C THR A 7 15.10 13.49 -4.40
N LEU A 8 14.18 12.52 -4.41
CA LEU A 8 14.52 11.10 -4.22
C LEU A 8 15.43 10.57 -5.34
N LYS A 9 15.21 10.95 -6.59
CA LYS A 9 16.08 10.57 -7.72
C LYS A 9 17.49 11.18 -7.62
N GLY A 10 17.65 12.28 -6.89
CA GLY A 10 18.96 12.84 -6.57
C GLY A 10 19.76 12.01 -5.56
N VAL A 11 19.10 11.20 -4.73
CA VAL A 11 19.75 10.42 -3.66
C VAL A 11 19.74 8.91 -3.90
N THR A 12 18.86 8.39 -4.75
CA THR A 12 18.79 6.96 -5.09
C THR A 12 18.55 6.73 -6.58
N ARG A 13 19.18 5.68 -7.11
CA ARG A 13 18.97 5.22 -8.49
C ARG A 13 17.57 4.69 -8.71
N HIS A 14 16.99 4.01 -7.71
CA HIS A 14 15.70 3.34 -7.82
C HIS A 14 14.67 4.00 -6.90
N VAL A 15 13.56 4.41 -7.51
CA VAL A 15 12.37 4.93 -6.80
C VAL A 15 11.18 4.11 -7.27
N LEU A 16 10.46 3.53 -6.31
CA LEU A 16 9.23 2.77 -6.56
C LEU A 16 8.06 3.57 -5.99
N VAL A 17 6.99 3.72 -6.78
CA VAL A 17 5.78 4.44 -6.36
C VAL A 17 4.57 3.55 -6.59
N PHE A 18 3.81 3.29 -5.52
CA PHE A 18 2.52 2.61 -5.64
C PHE A 18 1.50 3.51 -6.32
N LYS A 19 0.70 2.91 -7.20
CA LYS A 19 -0.59 3.50 -7.57
C LYS A 19 -1.50 3.59 -6.34
N LEU A 20 -2.36 4.59 -6.31
CA LEU A 20 -3.41 4.69 -5.30
C LEU A 20 -4.33 3.46 -5.36
N VAL A 21 -4.52 2.85 -4.19
CA VAL A 21 -5.41 1.70 -3.97
C VAL A 21 -6.88 2.17 -4.07
N PRO A 22 -7.77 1.40 -4.72
CA PRO A 22 -9.19 1.70 -4.73
C PRO A 22 -9.79 1.63 -3.31
N ARG A 23 -10.77 2.49 -3.05
CA ARG A 23 -11.45 2.62 -1.76
C ARG A 23 -12.88 2.10 -1.91
N GLY A 24 -13.41 1.47 -0.88
CA GLY A 24 -14.81 1.03 -0.85
C GLY A 24 -15.73 2.10 -0.26
N GLY A 25 -17.01 1.75 -0.17
CA GLY A 25 -18.05 2.62 0.39
C GLY A 25 -18.46 3.78 -0.53
N PRO A 26 -19.43 4.61 -0.10
CA PRO A 26 -20.01 5.67 -0.93
C PRO A 26 -18.97 6.69 -1.41
N LEU A 27 -18.05 7.07 -0.54
CA LEU A 27 -16.96 8.02 -0.87
C LEU A 27 -15.92 7.43 -1.83
N GLY A 28 -15.72 6.11 -1.79
CA GLY A 28 -14.80 5.43 -2.71
C GLY A 28 -15.30 5.50 -4.15
N HIS A 29 -16.59 5.22 -4.35
CA HIS A 29 -17.20 5.29 -5.68
C HIS A 29 -17.22 6.73 -6.23
N ALA A 30 -17.62 7.69 -5.40
CA ALA A 30 -17.68 9.11 -5.80
C ALA A 30 -16.32 9.68 -6.22
N ARG A 31 -15.21 9.15 -5.68
CA ARG A 31 -13.84 9.64 -5.95
C ARG A 31 -13.02 8.70 -6.84
N GLU A 32 -13.63 7.69 -7.43
CA GLU A 32 -12.91 6.73 -8.26
C GLU A 32 -12.32 7.40 -9.52
N GLY A 33 -13.04 8.37 -10.09
CA GLY A 33 -12.53 9.20 -11.20
C GLY A 33 -11.27 9.99 -10.83
N GLU A 34 -11.23 10.59 -9.63
CA GLU A 34 -10.03 11.29 -9.12
C GLU A 34 -8.85 10.33 -8.97
N ARG A 35 -9.10 9.13 -8.42
CA ARG A 35 -8.07 8.09 -8.26
C ARG A 35 -7.48 7.66 -9.59
N LEU A 36 -8.34 7.39 -10.59
CA LEU A 36 -7.91 6.97 -11.93
C LEU A 36 -7.14 8.07 -12.66
N SER A 37 -7.61 9.32 -12.57
CA SER A 37 -6.91 10.49 -13.14
C SER A 37 -5.53 10.67 -12.50
N LEU A 38 -5.44 10.57 -11.18
CA LEU A 38 -4.16 10.71 -10.48
C LEU A 38 -3.22 9.55 -10.81
N ASN A 39 -3.70 8.31 -10.83
CA ASN A 39 -2.89 7.16 -11.24
C ASN A 39 -2.39 7.27 -12.68
N SER A 40 -3.21 7.77 -13.60
CA SER A 40 -2.81 8.03 -14.98
C SER A 40 -1.75 9.12 -15.07
N LEU A 41 -1.91 10.19 -14.29
CA LEU A 41 -0.92 11.27 -14.20
C LEU A 41 0.41 10.78 -13.63
N LEU A 42 0.38 9.96 -12.56
CA LEU A 42 1.57 9.34 -11.98
C LEU A 42 2.31 8.49 -13.00
N VAL A 43 1.62 7.64 -13.76
CA VAL A 43 2.26 6.84 -14.82
C VAL A 43 2.90 7.73 -15.87
N ARG A 44 2.15 8.70 -16.43
CA ARG A 44 2.65 9.57 -17.50
C ARG A 44 3.86 10.40 -17.07
N LYS A 45 3.87 10.93 -15.84
CA LYS A 45 4.92 11.84 -15.37
C LYS A 45 6.10 11.16 -14.69
N LEU A 46 5.91 10.03 -14.02
CA LEU A 46 6.97 9.40 -13.24
C LEU A 46 7.78 8.40 -14.06
N VAL A 47 7.16 7.72 -15.02
CA VAL A 47 7.88 6.76 -15.88
C VAL A 47 9.00 7.44 -16.67
N VAL A 48 8.75 8.65 -17.19
CA VAL A 48 9.78 9.44 -17.91
C VAL A 48 10.94 9.87 -17.00
N LEU A 49 10.77 9.84 -15.68
CA LEU A 49 11.81 10.11 -14.69
C LEU A 49 12.54 8.82 -14.22
N GLY A 50 12.26 7.68 -14.88
CA GLY A 50 12.82 6.38 -14.50
C GLY A 50 12.34 5.88 -13.14
N VAL A 51 11.10 6.20 -12.76
CA VAL A 51 10.42 5.66 -11.57
C VAL A 51 9.67 4.40 -11.94
N THR A 52 9.77 3.37 -11.09
CA THR A 52 9.01 2.14 -11.25
C THR A 52 7.64 2.29 -10.60
N ILE A 53 6.57 2.21 -11.40
CA ILE A 53 5.20 2.24 -10.90
C ILE A 53 4.77 0.83 -10.46
N VAL A 54 4.36 0.70 -9.20
CA VAL A 54 3.80 -0.53 -8.65
C VAL A 54 2.28 -0.50 -8.79
N ASN A 55 1.77 -1.24 -9.77
CA ASN A 55 0.33 -1.37 -10.00
C ASN A 55 -0.27 -2.46 -9.10
N VAL A 56 -1.28 -2.11 -8.32
CA VAL A 56 -1.97 -3.00 -7.39
C VAL A 56 -3.45 -3.18 -7.72
N ASP A 57 -3.98 -2.56 -8.77
CA ASP A 57 -5.41 -2.61 -9.11
C ASP A 57 -5.91 -4.05 -9.29
N HIS A 58 -5.16 -4.88 -10.02
CA HIS A 58 -5.45 -6.30 -10.21
C HIS A 58 -5.53 -7.13 -8.92
N LEU A 59 -4.96 -6.62 -7.82
CA LEU A 59 -5.05 -7.24 -6.51
C LEU A 59 -6.23 -6.71 -5.72
N PHE A 60 -6.67 -5.46 -5.91
CA PHE A 60 -7.74 -4.88 -5.10
C PHE A 60 -9.09 -4.82 -5.81
N LEU A 61 -9.13 -5.11 -7.10
CA LEU A 61 -10.34 -5.17 -7.91
C LEU A 61 -10.65 -6.61 -8.32
N SER A 62 -11.92 -6.98 -8.22
CA SER A 62 -12.48 -8.21 -8.75
C SER A 62 -12.86 -8.05 -10.23
N ARG A 63 -13.36 -9.13 -10.86
CA ARG A 63 -13.98 -9.05 -12.20
C ARG A 63 -15.07 -7.97 -12.20
N GLY A 64 -15.07 -7.13 -13.24
CA GLY A 64 -15.97 -5.97 -13.35
C GLY A 64 -15.52 -4.71 -12.60
N ASN A 65 -14.25 -4.61 -12.20
CA ASN A 65 -13.68 -3.45 -11.49
C ASN A 65 -14.34 -3.16 -10.13
N VAL A 66 -14.91 -4.18 -9.50
CA VAL A 66 -15.52 -4.06 -8.18
C VAL A 66 -14.46 -4.15 -7.10
N VAL A 67 -14.44 -3.22 -6.15
CA VAL A 67 -13.48 -3.19 -5.05
C VAL A 67 -13.65 -4.40 -4.14
N ASN A 68 -12.56 -5.14 -3.92
CA ASN A 68 -12.55 -6.28 -3.01
C ASN A 68 -12.46 -5.80 -1.56
N LEU A 69 -13.62 -5.71 -0.91
CA LEU A 69 -13.73 -5.24 0.48
C LEU A 69 -12.94 -6.10 1.48
N GLY A 70 -12.72 -7.39 1.18
CA GLY A 70 -11.91 -8.28 2.04
C GLY A 70 -10.42 -7.93 2.07
N LYS A 71 -9.98 -6.98 1.23
CA LYS A 71 -8.61 -6.44 1.21
C LYS A 71 -8.52 -5.04 1.84
N LEU A 72 -9.65 -4.48 2.25
CA LEU A 72 -9.77 -3.19 2.93
C LEU A 72 -10.17 -3.39 4.39
N ALA A 73 -9.80 -2.45 5.24
CA ALA A 73 -10.22 -2.39 6.64
C ALA A 73 -11.73 -2.07 6.73
N PHE A 74 -12.28 -2.15 7.93
CA PHE A 74 -13.70 -1.89 8.20
C PHE A 74 -14.18 -0.51 7.68
N ASP A 75 -13.31 0.51 7.75
CA ASP A 75 -13.60 1.86 7.24
C ASP A 75 -13.61 1.96 5.71
N LYS A 76 -13.33 0.85 5.00
CA LYS A 76 -13.30 0.75 3.54
C LYS A 76 -12.32 1.73 2.88
N TYR A 77 -11.42 2.33 3.65
CA TYR A 77 -10.41 3.28 3.18
C TYR A 77 -9.01 2.72 3.37
N HIS A 78 -8.69 2.26 4.57
CA HIS A 78 -7.39 1.68 4.85
C HIS A 78 -7.30 0.26 4.28
N VAL A 79 -6.07 -0.17 4.00
CA VAL A 79 -5.79 -1.54 3.56
C VAL A 79 -5.85 -2.47 4.78
N CYS A 80 -6.52 -3.62 4.67
CA CYS A 80 -6.59 -4.54 5.81
C CYS A 80 -5.22 -5.16 6.12
N ARG A 81 -4.95 -5.34 7.41
CA ARG A 81 -3.62 -5.72 7.92
C ARG A 81 -3.10 -7.04 7.36
N VAL A 82 -3.98 -8.01 7.11
CA VAL A 82 -3.57 -9.34 6.67
C VAL A 82 -3.60 -9.40 5.14
N ARG A 83 -4.78 -9.58 4.55
CA ARG A 83 -4.92 -9.84 3.11
C ARG A 83 -4.47 -8.66 2.25
N GLY A 84 -4.79 -7.44 2.68
CA GLY A 84 -4.46 -6.22 1.95
C GLY A 84 -2.95 -5.93 1.96
N ILE A 85 -2.32 -5.96 3.13
CA ILE A 85 -0.87 -5.78 3.24
C ILE A 85 -0.12 -6.91 2.53
N GLN A 86 -0.59 -8.16 2.61
CA GLN A 86 -0.02 -9.27 1.84
C GLN A 86 -0.06 -8.99 0.32
N CYS A 87 -1.17 -8.42 -0.19
CA CYS A 87 -1.25 -8.02 -1.60
C CYS A 87 -0.23 -6.92 -1.96
N LEU A 88 -0.10 -5.88 -1.12
CA LEU A 88 0.88 -4.82 -1.35
C LEU A 88 2.32 -5.35 -1.29
N ALA A 89 2.63 -6.18 -0.30
CA ALA A 89 3.93 -6.81 -0.15
C ALA A 89 4.25 -7.69 -1.37
N PHE A 90 3.29 -8.50 -1.83
CA PHE A 90 3.45 -9.31 -3.04
C PHE A 90 3.75 -8.46 -4.27
N ALA A 91 3.01 -7.37 -4.49
CA ALA A 91 3.26 -6.47 -5.61
C ALA A 91 4.64 -5.80 -5.53
N LEU A 92 5.06 -5.39 -4.33
CA LEU A 92 6.39 -4.83 -4.09
C LEU A 92 7.48 -5.85 -4.38
N SER A 93 7.36 -7.08 -3.87
CA SER A 93 8.31 -8.16 -4.12
C SER A 93 8.45 -8.45 -5.62
N LYS A 94 7.35 -8.45 -6.38
CA LYS A 94 7.39 -8.59 -7.84
C LYS A 94 8.08 -7.41 -8.52
N ALA A 95 7.84 -6.18 -8.07
CA ALA A 95 8.50 -5.00 -8.62
C ALA A 95 10.01 -5.01 -8.34
N LEU A 96 10.41 -5.36 -7.12
CA LEU A 96 11.81 -5.50 -6.75
C LEU A 96 12.48 -6.64 -7.54
N ALA A 97 11.79 -7.76 -7.77
CA ALA A 97 12.37 -8.90 -8.49
C ALA A 97 12.67 -8.58 -9.95
N LYS A 98 11.87 -7.68 -10.56
CA LYS A 98 12.17 -7.14 -11.89
C LYS A 98 13.41 -6.26 -11.92
N LEU A 99 13.73 -5.58 -10.81
CA LEU A 99 14.88 -4.68 -10.72
C LEU A 99 16.17 -5.41 -10.34
N PHE A 100 16.08 -6.40 -9.45
CA PHE A 100 17.25 -7.03 -8.81
C PHE A 100 17.36 -8.55 -9.08
N GLY A 101 16.46 -9.12 -9.87
CA GLY A 101 16.40 -10.55 -10.15
C GLY A 101 15.54 -11.34 -9.16
N ASN A 102 15.19 -12.57 -9.53
CA ASN A 102 14.26 -13.42 -8.76
C ASN A 102 14.83 -13.94 -7.43
N SER A 103 16.14 -13.84 -7.21
CA SER A 103 16.81 -14.29 -5.98
C SER A 103 16.26 -13.62 -4.71
N ILE A 104 15.73 -12.40 -4.84
CA ILE A 104 15.17 -11.66 -3.70
C ILE A 104 13.84 -12.24 -3.19
N LEU A 105 13.13 -13.04 -4.00
CA LEU A 105 11.81 -13.58 -3.66
C LEU A 105 11.90 -14.70 -2.59
N GLY A 106 13.10 -15.25 -2.36
CA GLY A 106 13.35 -16.27 -1.34
C GLY A 106 13.71 -15.73 0.06
N GLY A 107 13.91 -14.41 0.21
CA GLY A 107 14.61 -13.83 1.38
C GLY A 107 13.77 -13.48 2.60
N CYS A 108 12.44 -13.59 2.58
CA CYS A 108 11.60 -13.11 3.70
C CYS A 108 10.44 -14.05 4.03
N ARG A 109 10.74 -15.22 4.60
CA ARG A 109 9.83 -15.90 5.55
C ARG A 109 9.96 -15.28 6.94
N ALA A 110 10.06 -13.95 7.04
CA ALA A 110 10.01 -13.30 8.34
C ALA A 110 8.55 -13.32 8.81
N PRO A 111 8.19 -14.00 9.90
CA PRO A 111 6.86 -13.84 10.49
C PRO A 111 6.63 -12.35 10.72
N PHE A 112 5.46 -11.84 10.33
CA PHE A 112 5.07 -10.43 10.48
C PHE A 112 5.55 -9.89 11.84
N ARG A 113 6.68 -9.17 11.85
CA ARG A 113 7.25 -8.66 13.10
C ARG A 113 6.24 -7.67 13.66
N ARG A 114 5.79 -7.94 14.89
CA ARG A 114 4.93 -7.03 15.66
C ARG A 114 5.65 -5.67 15.69
N PHE A 115 5.02 -4.62 15.19
CA PHE A 115 5.59 -3.27 15.31
C PHE A 115 5.23 -2.69 16.67
N ARG A 116 6.20 -2.03 17.31
CA ARG A 116 6.03 -1.35 18.59
C ARG A 116 5.46 0.04 18.31
N VAL A 117 4.27 0.31 18.83
CA VAL A 117 3.62 1.62 18.75
C VAL A 117 4.20 2.48 19.87
N HIS A 118 4.93 3.54 19.50
CA HIS A 118 5.55 4.44 20.46
C HIS A 118 4.50 5.22 21.27
N ARG A 119 3.45 5.71 20.61
CA ARG A 119 2.28 6.35 21.25
C ARG A 119 1.04 6.08 20.41
N CYS A 120 -0.02 5.55 21.02
CA CYS A 120 -1.29 5.32 20.32
C CYS A 120 -2.27 6.45 20.62
N PRO A 121 -2.78 7.16 19.60
CA PRO A 121 -3.77 8.22 19.81
C PRO A 121 -5.15 7.68 20.22
N ARG A 122 -5.42 6.37 20.07
CA ARG A 122 -6.71 5.75 20.40
C ARG A 122 -6.82 5.21 21.82
N CYS A 123 -5.76 4.60 22.34
CA CYS A 123 -5.76 4.05 23.70
C CYS A 123 -4.90 4.86 24.68
N GLY A 124 -4.24 5.94 24.23
CA GLY A 124 -3.38 6.80 25.07
C GLY A 124 -2.06 6.15 25.54
N ALA A 125 -1.91 4.83 25.42
CA ALA A 125 -0.75 4.11 25.91
C ALA A 125 0.51 4.38 25.09
N CYS A 126 1.64 4.54 25.80
CA CYS A 126 2.98 4.62 25.23
C CYS A 126 3.63 3.23 25.20
N GLY A 127 4.25 2.87 24.08
CA GLY A 127 5.14 1.72 23.99
C GLY A 127 4.49 0.32 24.04
N HIS A 128 3.39 0.08 23.32
CA HIS A 128 2.79 -1.28 23.22
C HIS A 128 2.88 -1.87 21.81
N TRP A 129 2.74 -3.18 21.71
CA TRP A 129 2.71 -3.87 20.42
C TRP A 129 1.38 -3.61 19.71
N GLY A 130 1.40 -3.29 18.41
CA GLY A 130 0.18 -3.00 17.64
C GLY A 130 -0.83 -4.15 17.55
N GLY A 131 -0.51 -5.35 18.05
CA GLY A 131 -1.47 -6.46 18.22
C GLY A 131 -2.12 -6.52 19.61
N VAL A 132 -1.66 -5.72 20.58
CA VAL A 132 -2.06 -5.74 22.01
C VAL A 132 -2.83 -4.47 22.39
N CYS A 133 -2.96 -3.50 21.47
CA CYS A 133 -3.85 -2.38 21.66
C CYS A 133 -5.30 -2.91 21.67
N VAL A 134 -5.99 -2.80 22.80
CA VAL A 134 -7.37 -3.31 22.99
C VAL A 134 -8.34 -2.75 21.95
N GLN A 135 -8.13 -1.49 21.53
CA GLN A 135 -8.89 -0.84 20.45
C GLN A 135 -8.48 -1.26 19.03
N PHE A 136 -7.29 -1.86 18.86
CA PHE A 136 -6.82 -2.42 17.58
C PHE A 136 -7.19 -3.90 17.44
N ALA A 137 -7.31 -4.62 18.56
CA ALA A 137 -7.90 -5.96 18.63
C ALA A 137 -9.41 -5.92 18.30
N ALA A 138 -10.12 -4.86 18.71
CA ALA A 138 -11.51 -4.62 18.33
C ALA A 138 -11.71 -4.37 16.81
N LEU A 139 -10.64 -4.13 16.04
CA LEU A 139 -10.67 -4.02 14.57
C LEU A 139 -10.39 -5.36 13.86
N GLN A 140 -10.27 -6.47 14.61
CA GLN A 140 -9.99 -7.81 14.09
C GLN A 140 -11.25 -8.65 13.83
N HIS A 141 -12.44 -8.11 14.11
CA HIS A 141 -13.75 -8.72 13.80
C HIS A 141 -14.52 -7.85 12.82
#